data_AF-A0A966M7A0-F1
#
_entry.id   AF-A0A966M7A0-F1
#
_cell.length_a   1.000
_cell.length_b   1.000
_cell.length_c   1.000
_cell.angle_alpha   90.00
_cell.angle_beta   90.00
_cell.angle_gamma   90.00
#
_symmetry.space_group_name_H-M   'P 1'
#
loop_
_entity.id
_entity.type
_entity.pdbx_description
1 polymer ?
#
loop_
_entity_poly.entity_id
_entity_poly.type
_entity_poly.pdbx_seq_one_letter_code
_entity_poly.pdbx_strand_id
1 'polypeptide(L)'
;MPNNCNSIIKKFIYVLVCITVSCSTINKDNKYNIYSGKLLVESSNVEPVSLNIVISLSKLDSIIQLKKPFYGNVLIIEARENKNLNIVPTKNSNPFYIPDTVNRNFKYWLRQCLLSRSFNINELVEGSYFDFTCSRKDNKVNFAISYQENLINGYLIKK
;
A
#
# COMPACT_ATOMS: atom_id res chain seq x y z
N MET A 1 3.98 -3.45 -59.77
CA MET A 1 3.43 -4.83 -59.76
C MET A 1 4.57 -5.81 -59.56
N PRO A 2 4.33 -6.88 -58.78
CA PRO A 2 5.09 -7.09 -57.54
C PRO A 2 5.71 -8.49 -57.46
N ASN A 3 6.56 -8.70 -56.44
CA ASN A 3 6.69 -9.91 -55.60
C ASN A 3 7.98 -9.69 -54.78
N ASN A 4 8.01 -9.66 -53.45
CA ASN A 4 7.33 -10.59 -52.54
C ASN A 4 7.30 -9.97 -51.12
N CYS A 5 6.21 -9.28 -50.77
CA CYS A 5 5.89 -8.87 -49.39
C CYS A 5 5.34 -10.08 -48.61
N ASN A 6 6.16 -11.09 -48.30
CA ASN A 6 5.65 -12.23 -47.52
C ASN A 6 6.65 -12.89 -46.54
N SER A 7 7.88 -12.38 -46.41
CA SER A 7 8.89 -13.02 -45.54
C SER A 7 9.17 -12.28 -44.23
N ILE A 8 9.15 -10.94 -44.23
CA ILE A 8 9.48 -10.17 -43.00
C ILE A 8 8.31 -10.10 -42.01
N ILE A 9 7.07 -10.15 -42.50
CA ILE A 9 5.86 -10.12 -41.64
C ILE A 9 5.72 -11.41 -40.81
N LYS A 10 6.30 -12.54 -41.24
CA LYS A 10 6.24 -13.80 -40.48
C LYS A 10 7.22 -13.90 -39.31
N LYS A 11 8.27 -13.07 -39.24
CA LYS A 11 9.17 -13.04 -38.07
C LYS A 11 8.67 -12.16 -36.92
N PHE A 12 7.73 -11.24 -37.17
CA PHE A 12 7.17 -10.37 -36.13
C PHE A 12 6.11 -11.03 -35.24
N ILE A 13 5.54 -12.18 -35.65
CA ILE A 13 4.53 -12.89 -34.86
C ILE A 13 5.15 -13.72 -33.72
N TYR A 14 6.41 -14.15 -33.84
CA TYR A 14 7.07 -14.93 -32.78
C TYR A 14 7.65 -14.08 -31.64
N VAL A 15 7.72 -12.76 -31.80
CA VAL A 15 8.13 -11.85 -30.71
C VAL A 15 6.91 -11.35 -29.91
N LEU A 16 5.70 -11.51 -30.44
CA LEU A 16 4.46 -11.07 -29.78
C LEU A 16 3.92 -12.06 -28.71
N VAL A 17 4.48 -13.27 -28.61
CA VAL A 17 4.06 -14.28 -27.61
C VAL A 17 4.76 -14.12 -26.25
N CYS A 18 5.78 -13.27 -26.14
CA CYS A 18 6.37 -12.90 -24.83
C CYS A 18 5.59 -11.78 -24.11
N ILE A 19 4.48 -11.30 -24.68
CA ILE A 19 3.60 -10.30 -24.07
C ILE A 19 2.25 -10.91 -23.71
N THR A 20 2.27 -11.97 -22.91
CA THR A 20 1.26 -12.06 -21.84
C THR A 20 2.01 -12.15 -20.54
N VAL A 21 2.38 -10.96 -20.07
CA VAL A 21 2.47 -10.60 -18.66
C VAL A 21 1.59 -11.57 -17.88
N SER A 22 2.20 -12.44 -17.08
CA SER A 22 1.50 -13.07 -15.97
C SER A 22 1.08 -11.95 -15.05
N CYS A 23 -0.01 -11.27 -15.38
CA CYS A 23 -0.89 -10.66 -14.40
C CYS A 23 -1.32 -11.84 -13.55
N SER A 24 -0.54 -12.13 -12.51
CA SER A 24 -1.04 -12.82 -11.35
C SER A 24 -2.13 -11.94 -10.80
N THR A 25 -3.33 -12.14 -11.35
CA THR A 25 -4.55 -11.64 -10.78
C THR A 25 -4.64 -12.38 -9.45
N ILE A 26 -4.25 -11.69 -8.38
CA ILE A 26 -4.57 -12.15 -7.02
C ILE A 26 -6.07 -12.44 -7.07
N ASN A 27 -6.44 -13.70 -6.89
CA ASN A 27 -7.82 -14.14 -6.93
C ASN A 27 -8.65 -13.13 -6.12
N LYS A 28 -9.54 -12.41 -6.81
CA LYS A 28 -10.53 -11.57 -6.16
C LYS A 28 -11.54 -12.50 -5.51
N ASP A 29 -11.17 -13.09 -4.39
CA ASP A 29 -12.17 -13.50 -3.43
C ASP A 29 -12.91 -12.22 -3.04
N ASN A 30 -14.24 -12.20 -3.21
CA ASN A 30 -15.16 -11.13 -2.76
C ASN A 30 -15.07 -10.82 -1.24
N LYS A 31 -14.09 -11.42 -0.54
CA LYS A 31 -13.79 -11.29 0.87
C LYS A 31 -13.07 -9.98 1.23
N TYR A 32 -12.41 -9.31 0.27
CA TYR A 32 -11.58 -8.13 0.53
C TYR A 32 -12.15 -6.87 -0.12
N ASN A 33 -12.30 -5.80 0.68
CA ASN A 33 -12.46 -4.45 0.15
C ASN A 33 -11.08 -3.94 -0.27
N ILE A 34 -10.93 -3.60 -1.56
CA ILE A 34 -9.66 -3.13 -2.10
C ILE A 34 -9.65 -1.60 -2.12
N TYR A 35 -8.60 -1.02 -1.56
CA TYR A 35 -8.32 0.41 -1.61
C TYR A 35 -6.99 0.64 -2.32
N SER A 36 -6.88 1.74 -3.05
CA SER A 36 -5.61 2.14 -3.65
C SER A 36 -5.45 3.64 -3.67
N GLY A 37 -4.22 4.10 -3.59
CA GLY A 37 -3.91 5.51 -3.78
C GLY A 37 -2.42 5.77 -3.64
N LYS A 38 -2.10 6.93 -3.06
CA LYS A 38 -0.73 7.40 -2.92
C LYS A 38 -0.49 7.87 -1.51
N LEU A 39 0.74 7.69 -1.05
CA LEU A 39 1.23 8.26 0.19
C LEU A 39 2.56 8.99 -0.04
N LEU A 40 2.83 9.93 0.84
CA LEU A 40 4.09 10.64 0.99
C LEU A 40 4.63 10.32 2.38
N VAL A 41 5.90 9.94 2.45
CA VAL A 41 6.64 9.75 3.70
C VAL A 41 7.63 10.90 3.83
N GLU A 42 7.53 11.64 4.93
CA GLU A 42 8.37 12.77 5.27
C GLU A 42 9.03 12.47 6.63
N SER A 43 10.32 12.77 6.73
CA SER A 43 11.09 12.67 7.96
C SER A 43 12.07 13.83 7.99
N SER A 44 12.44 14.32 9.17
CA SER A 44 13.52 15.30 9.30
C SER A 44 14.77 14.80 8.58
N ASN A 45 15.41 15.70 7.82
CA ASN A 45 16.69 15.47 7.15
C ASN A 45 16.71 14.37 6.07
N VAL A 46 15.54 13.90 5.60
CA VAL A 46 15.44 12.93 4.51
C VAL A 46 14.50 13.48 3.43
N GLU A 47 14.88 13.32 2.16
CA GLU A 47 14.01 13.71 1.04
C GLU A 47 12.67 12.96 1.10
N PRO A 48 11.53 13.66 0.93
CA PRO A 48 10.21 13.03 0.92
C PRO A 48 10.10 11.95 -0.15
N VAL A 49 9.52 10.80 0.22
CA VAL A 49 9.32 9.67 -0.70
C VAL A 49 7.84 9.46 -0.98
N SER A 50 7.47 9.52 -2.27
CA SER A 50 6.11 9.19 -2.71
C SER A 50 6.01 7.74 -3.16
N LEU A 51 5.01 7.03 -2.63
CA LEU A 51 4.74 5.61 -2.92
C LEU A 51 3.28 5.41 -3.31
N ASN A 52 3.03 4.44 -4.18
CA ASN A 52 1.68 3.94 -4.40
C ASN A 52 1.35 2.93 -3.30
N ILE A 53 0.14 3.00 -2.77
CA ILE A 53 -0.36 2.11 -1.73
C ILE A 53 -1.57 1.33 -2.24
N VAL A 54 -1.61 0.03 -1.93
CA VAL A 54 -2.78 -0.83 -2.13
C VAL A 54 -3.08 -1.52 -0.81
N ILE A 55 -4.35 -1.49 -0.38
CA ILE A 55 -4.81 -2.15 0.84
C ILE A 55 -5.92 -3.12 0.49
N SER A 56 -5.70 -4.39 0.81
CA SER A 56 -6.72 -5.43 0.78
C SER A 56 -7.27 -5.61 2.19
N LEU A 57 -8.45 -5.05 2.47
CA LEU A 57 -9.06 -5.02 3.80
C LEU A 57 -10.13 -6.12 3.93
N SER A 58 -9.95 -7.05 4.86
CA SER A 58 -11.03 -7.94 5.34
C SER A 58 -11.33 -7.72 6.82
N LYS A 59 -12.33 -8.46 7.32
CA LYS A 59 -12.74 -8.42 8.73
C LYS A 59 -11.60 -8.79 9.68
N LEU A 60 -10.85 -9.86 9.37
CA LEU A 60 -9.82 -10.42 10.25
C LEU A 60 -8.40 -10.03 9.82
N ASP A 61 -8.16 -10.01 8.51
CA ASP A 61 -6.82 -9.83 7.95
C ASP A 61 -6.77 -8.61 7.03
N SER A 62 -5.63 -7.96 6.94
CA SER A 62 -5.38 -6.90 5.97
C SER A 62 -3.96 -6.99 5.44
N ILE A 63 -3.84 -6.77 4.13
CA ILE A 63 -2.55 -6.75 3.46
C ILE A 63 -2.38 -5.35 2.89
N ILE A 64 -1.29 -4.69 3.27
CA ILE A 64 -0.89 -3.38 2.79
C ILE A 64 0.34 -3.57 1.93
N GLN A 65 0.30 -3.06 0.71
CA GLN A 65 1.38 -3.15 -0.25
C GLN A 65 1.81 -1.76 -0.64
N LEU A 66 3.08 -1.43 -0.42
CA LEU A 66 3.71 -0.21 -0.89
C LEU A 66 4.52 -0.51 -2.15
N LYS A 67 4.32 0.31 -3.18
CA LYS A 67 4.94 0.15 -4.50
C LYS A 67 5.64 1.45 -4.90
N LYS A 68 6.89 1.34 -5.35
CA LYS A 68 7.60 2.45 -6.00
C LYS A 68 7.44 2.33 -7.51
N PRO A 69 7.23 3.44 -8.24
CA PRO A 69 7.22 3.41 -9.71
C PRO A 69 8.50 2.73 -10.23
N PHE A 70 8.38 1.87 -11.24
CA PHE A 70 9.48 1.11 -11.88
C PHE A 70 10.17 0.01 -11.06
N TYR A 71 10.04 -0.02 -9.72
CA TYR A 71 10.72 -1.01 -8.86
C TYR A 71 9.80 -2.10 -8.28
N GLY A 72 8.48 -1.99 -8.49
CA GLY A 72 7.50 -2.98 -8.01
C GLY A 72 7.16 -2.84 -6.52
N ASN A 73 6.77 -3.95 -5.87
CA ASN A 73 6.50 -3.98 -4.42
C ASN A 73 7.79 -3.71 -3.64
N VAL A 74 7.76 -2.74 -2.73
CA VAL A 74 8.89 -2.38 -1.85
C VAL A 74 8.66 -2.86 -0.43
N LEU A 75 7.39 -2.90 0.01
CA LEU A 75 7.03 -3.33 1.36
C LEU A 75 5.67 -4.01 1.36
N ILE A 76 5.57 -5.15 2.05
CA ILE A 76 4.30 -5.82 2.33
C ILE A 76 4.13 -5.85 3.85
N ILE A 77 3.00 -5.35 4.34
CA ILE A 77 2.63 -5.38 5.75
C ILE A 77 1.35 -6.19 5.87
N GLU A 78 1.39 -7.26 6.67
CA GLU A 78 0.22 -8.03 7.05
C GLU A 78 -0.23 -7.61 8.45
N ALA A 79 -1.49 -7.19 8.56
CA ALA A 79 -2.12 -6.79 9.81
C ALA A 79 -3.26 -7.75 10.13
N ARG A 80 -3.22 -8.36 11.32
CA ARG A 80 -4.28 -9.23 11.84
C ARG A 80 -4.81 -8.66 13.15
N GLU A 81 -6.09 -8.83 13.42
CA GLU A 81 -6.70 -8.28 14.64
C GLU A 81 -5.98 -8.82 15.89
N ASN A 82 -5.64 -7.94 16.83
CA ASN A 82 -4.96 -8.26 18.09
C ASN A 82 -3.61 -8.98 17.96
N LYS A 83 -2.96 -8.89 16.80
CA LYS A 83 -1.62 -9.44 16.58
C LYS A 83 -0.67 -8.35 16.10
N ASN A 84 0.59 -8.54 16.38
CA ASN A 84 1.64 -7.69 15.84
C ASN A 84 1.64 -7.74 14.30
N LEU A 85 1.93 -6.61 13.70
CA LEU A 85 2.20 -6.42 12.28
C LEU A 85 3.34 -7.33 11.85
N ASN A 86 3.12 -8.06 10.76
CA ASN A 86 4.16 -8.80 10.08
C ASN A 86 4.63 -7.98 8.89
N ILE A 87 5.88 -7.52 8.94
CA ILE A 87 6.47 -6.69 7.91
C ILE A 87 7.44 -7.54 7.10
N VAL A 88 7.12 -7.72 5.82
CA VAL A 88 7.94 -8.47 4.88
C VAL A 88 8.55 -7.48 3.89
N PRO A 89 9.80 -7.05 4.09
CA PRO A 89 10.48 -6.24 3.11
C PRO A 89 10.84 -7.07 1.88
N THR A 90 10.68 -6.49 0.69
CA THR A 90 10.92 -7.23 -0.55
C THR A 90 12.39 -7.22 -0.98
N LYS A 91 13.19 -6.22 -0.55
CA LYS A 91 14.67 -6.16 -0.65
C LYS A 91 15.28 -5.18 0.38
N ASN A 92 16.45 -5.53 0.96
CA ASN A 92 17.40 -4.69 1.71
C ASN A 92 16.79 -3.49 2.47
N SER A 93 15.82 -3.72 3.36
CA SER A 93 15.40 -2.68 4.30
C SER A 93 15.91 -3.00 5.69
N ASN A 94 16.39 -1.99 6.41
CA ASN A 94 16.64 -2.13 7.83
C ASN A 94 15.33 -2.44 8.55
N PRO A 95 15.34 -3.32 9.57
CA PRO A 95 14.19 -3.47 10.46
C PRO A 95 13.89 -2.10 11.08
N PHE A 96 12.63 -1.70 11.05
CA PHE A 96 12.17 -0.48 11.69
C PHE A 96 11.33 -0.84 12.92
N TYR A 97 11.50 -0.06 13.98
CA TYR A 97 10.79 -0.25 15.22
C TYR A 97 9.37 0.30 15.11
N ILE A 98 8.38 -0.47 15.58
CA ILE A 98 7.01 -0.02 15.77
C ILE A 98 6.70 -0.20 17.26
N PRO A 99 6.29 0.87 17.98
CA PRO A 99 5.87 0.76 19.37
C PRO A 99 4.77 -0.27 19.57
N ASP A 100 4.82 -1.04 20.65
CA ASP A 100 3.90 -2.16 20.91
C ASP A 100 2.42 -1.75 20.89
N THR A 101 2.10 -0.57 21.44
CA THR A 101 0.74 -0.01 21.44
C THR A 101 0.24 0.21 20.02
N VAL A 102 1.08 0.75 19.14
CA VAL A 102 0.73 0.95 17.73
C VAL A 102 0.60 -0.40 17.05
N ASN A 103 1.58 -1.27 17.26
CA ASN A 103 1.70 -2.57 16.62
C ASN A 103 0.45 -3.45 16.82
N ARG A 104 -0.06 -3.51 18.06
CA ARG A 104 -1.26 -4.32 18.41
C ARG A 104 -2.57 -3.72 17.91
N ASN A 105 -2.68 -2.38 17.88
CA ASN A 105 -3.93 -1.69 17.56
C ASN A 105 -4.08 -1.29 16.09
N PHE A 106 -2.98 -1.30 15.32
CA PHE A 106 -2.94 -0.75 13.97
C PHE A 106 -4.02 -1.33 13.04
N LYS A 107 -4.31 -2.63 13.12
CA LYS A 107 -5.37 -3.26 12.32
C LYS A 107 -6.74 -2.64 12.58
N TYR A 108 -7.08 -2.47 13.86
CA TYR A 108 -8.36 -1.88 14.27
C TYR A 108 -8.43 -0.43 13.80
N TRP A 109 -7.38 0.36 14.05
CA TRP A 109 -7.29 1.76 13.62
C TRP A 109 -7.41 1.92 12.10
N LEU A 110 -6.69 1.10 11.33
CA LEU A 110 -6.78 1.08 9.88
C LEU A 110 -8.20 0.76 9.41
N ARG A 111 -8.87 -0.21 10.03
CA ARG A 111 -10.25 -0.54 9.69
C ARG A 111 -11.19 0.64 9.97
N GLN A 112 -11.07 1.30 11.12
CA GLN A 112 -11.89 2.47 11.44
C GLN A 112 -11.63 3.61 10.45
N CYS A 113 -10.36 3.92 10.17
CA CYS A 113 -9.95 4.88 9.16
C CYS A 113 -10.58 4.61 7.78
N LEU A 114 -10.60 3.35 7.34
CA LEU A 114 -11.08 2.95 6.02
C LEU A 114 -12.58 2.66 5.94
N LEU A 115 -13.34 2.67 7.03
CA LEU A 115 -14.77 2.37 7.00
C LEU A 115 -15.63 3.52 7.52
N SER A 116 -15.13 4.30 8.47
CA SER A 116 -15.84 5.42 9.09
C SER A 116 -15.76 6.70 8.25
N ARG A 117 -16.63 7.69 8.56
CA ARG A 117 -16.59 9.02 7.93
C ARG A 117 -15.34 9.82 8.35
N SER A 118 -14.96 9.70 9.61
CA SER A 118 -13.75 10.24 10.18
C SER A 118 -13.23 9.31 11.27
N PHE A 119 -11.94 9.39 11.54
CA PHE A 119 -11.28 8.66 12.60
C PHE A 119 -10.07 9.48 13.07
N ASN A 120 -9.84 9.55 14.38
CA ASN A 120 -8.70 10.26 14.95
C ASN A 120 -8.24 9.48 16.19
N ILE A 121 -6.94 9.26 16.27
CA ILE A 121 -6.23 8.80 17.46
C ILE A 121 -5.13 9.82 17.72
N ASN A 122 -5.00 10.21 18.99
CA ASN A 122 -3.87 10.96 19.54
C ASN A 122 -3.54 10.28 20.87
N GLU A 123 -2.43 9.55 20.90
CA GLU A 123 -2.04 8.72 22.05
C GLU A 123 -0.59 9.01 22.42
N LEU A 124 -0.30 9.08 23.72
CA LEU A 124 1.07 9.19 24.20
C LEU A 124 1.69 7.79 24.18
N VAL A 125 2.62 7.57 23.25
CA VAL A 125 3.30 6.29 23.03
C VAL A 125 4.78 6.49 23.27
N GLU A 126 5.34 5.82 24.28
CA GLU A 126 6.78 5.86 24.60
C GLU A 126 7.34 7.29 24.73
N GLY A 127 6.55 8.20 25.31
CA GLY A 127 6.93 9.59 25.54
C GLY A 127 6.80 10.52 24.32
N SER A 128 6.30 10.03 23.19
CA SER A 128 5.97 10.84 22.01
C SER A 128 4.50 10.69 21.64
N TYR A 129 3.88 11.75 21.11
CA TYR A 129 2.51 11.63 20.59
C TYR A 129 2.51 10.86 19.28
N PHE A 130 1.64 9.85 19.21
CA PHE A 130 1.26 9.15 18.00
C PHE A 130 -0.10 9.68 17.55
N ASP A 131 -0.14 10.26 16.36
CA ASP A 131 -1.37 10.70 15.73
C ASP A 131 -1.71 9.81 14.54
N PHE A 132 -2.98 9.43 14.42
CA PHE A 132 -3.52 8.82 13.22
C PHE A 132 -4.89 9.41 12.91
N THR A 133 -4.95 10.22 11.87
CA THR A 133 -6.18 10.92 11.45
C THR A 133 -6.62 10.46 10.07
N CYS A 134 -7.93 10.33 9.89
CA CYS A 134 -8.56 10.01 8.62
C CYS A 134 -9.86 10.78 8.43
N SER A 135 -10.09 11.20 7.18
CA SER A 135 -11.35 11.81 6.76
C SER A 135 -11.78 11.24 5.42
N ARG A 136 -13.04 10.84 5.34
CA ARG A 136 -13.68 10.42 4.11
C ARG A 136 -14.46 11.59 3.51
N LYS A 137 -14.18 11.84 2.23
CA LYS A 137 -15.02 12.65 1.35
C LYS A 137 -15.36 11.79 0.13
N ASP A 138 -16.63 11.47 -0.04
CA ASP A 138 -17.12 10.54 -1.05
C ASP A 138 -16.40 9.18 -0.96
N ASN A 139 -15.81 8.70 -2.05
CA ASN A 139 -15.05 7.46 -2.11
C ASN A 139 -13.56 7.61 -1.77
N LYS A 140 -13.11 8.83 -1.43
CA LYS A 140 -11.72 9.15 -1.10
C LYS A 140 -11.55 9.27 0.41
N VAL A 141 -10.62 8.49 0.97
CA VAL A 141 -10.15 8.59 2.36
C VAL A 141 -8.81 9.29 2.34
N ASN A 142 -8.71 10.48 2.92
CA ASN A 142 -7.42 11.11 3.20
C ASN A 142 -6.98 10.68 4.60
N PHE A 143 -5.69 10.40 4.76
CA PHE A 143 -5.14 9.98 6.05
C PHE A 143 -3.80 10.67 6.32
N ALA A 144 -3.48 10.83 7.59
CA ALA A 144 -2.18 11.26 8.07
C ALA A 144 -1.82 10.49 9.35
N ILE A 145 -0.59 10.01 9.43
CA ILE A 145 0.01 9.37 10.60
C ILE A 145 1.26 10.17 10.94
N SER A 146 1.38 10.65 12.17
CA SER A 146 2.61 11.29 12.67
C SER A 146 3.08 10.62 13.95
N TYR A 147 4.40 10.44 14.03
CA TYR A 147 5.07 9.94 15.22
C TYR A 147 6.50 10.42 15.24
N GLN A 148 6.88 11.07 16.34
CA GLN A 148 8.17 11.75 16.46
C GLN A 148 8.38 12.72 15.29
N GLU A 149 9.47 12.61 14.56
CA GLU A 149 9.82 13.47 13.42
C GLU A 149 9.32 12.93 12.07
N ASN A 150 8.50 11.88 12.07
CA ASN A 150 8.00 11.23 10.87
C ASN A 150 6.54 11.59 10.61
N LEU A 151 6.23 11.92 9.36
CA LEU A 151 4.88 12.15 8.86
C LEU A 151 4.62 11.27 7.63
N ILE A 152 3.54 10.51 7.68
CA ILE A 152 3.02 9.76 6.54
C ILE A 152 1.64 10.31 6.23
N ASN A 153 1.46 10.92 5.07
CA ASN A 153 0.15 11.41 4.64
C ASN A 153 -0.20 10.87 3.27
N GLY A 154 -1.49 10.87 2.93
CA GLY A 154 -1.91 10.35 1.64
C GLY A 154 -3.40 10.24 1.47
N TYR A 155 -3.77 9.54 0.40
CA TYR A 155 -5.17 9.21 0.13
C TYR A 155 -5.33 7.81 -0.41
N LEU A 156 -6.53 7.28 -0.21
CA LEU A 156 -6.99 5.98 -0.67
C LEU A 156 -8.37 6.12 -1.30
N ILE A 157 -8.61 5.40 -2.39
CA ILE A 157 -9.89 5.33 -3.08
C ILE A 157 -10.33 3.86 -3.07
N LYS A 158 -11.59 3.61 -2.72
CA LYS A 158 -12.17 2.26 -2.80
C LYS A 158 -12.35 1.86 -4.27
N LYS A 159 -11.86 0.67 -4.63
CA LYS A 159 -12.00 0.08 -5.97
C LYS A 159 -13.24 -0.80 -6.09
#